data_AF-A0A953GHQ3-F1
#
_entry.id   AF-A0A953GHQ3-F1
#
_cell.length_a   1.000
_cell.length_b   1.000
_cell.length_c   1.000
_cell.angle_alpha   90.00
_cell.angle_beta   90.00
_cell.angle_gamma   90.00
#
_symmetry.space_group_name_H-M   'P 1'
#
loop_
_entity.id
_entity.type
_entity.pdbx_description
1 polymer ?
#
loop_
_entity_poly.entity_id
_entity_poly.type
_entity_poly.pdbx_seq_one_letter_code
_entity_poly.pdbx_strand_id
1 'polypeptide(L)'
;MKKFVPFIYLLLVLASQLMYGQKSISIALIPKFYHGGFNTICHGSNEGEIQSLVTGGVPPYQYNWSNGANTTHLLNAGGAGTYTLTVQDANGKTKSASITLYDPPPLTMQAITSDYSGYGLSADGFTDGKIELRANGGVPPYKAQWMDISDSMLFRNQLGTGLYTYRIRDANGCFSAFDSTLLTSPDSIAVTIIQLDSASCNKANGKAFTSVSGGVPPYIISWSNGEQTDTAQRLSSGLHYVFITDANFNRKKVDFTLAEAPGLSAFIQAGLYEGGFNTSCHHCSDGYLKVHVSGGYPPYSIHWQPANETADSIYGLGQGFYAVTVTDAKSCKANASTGIFAPPRPDWTMSGNAETDPQNQFIGTTDSTDVVFRTNNTEALRLAANKNIGVGVNEPTARLDVSGTVRIREDILIDSLAFTPDSNNTAQFRILMTDENG
;
A
#
# COMPACT_ATOMS: atom_id res chain seq x y z
N MET A 1 -3.17 -49.09 63.44
CA MET A 1 -3.83 -49.62 64.65
C MET A 1 -5.20 -48.96 64.86
N LYS A 2 -6.23 -49.28 64.07
CA LYS A 2 -7.63 -48.79 64.24
C LYS A 2 -8.65 -49.73 63.57
N LYS A 3 -8.50 -51.06 63.72
CA LYS A 3 -9.40 -52.06 63.12
C LYS A 3 -10.09 -53.01 64.12
N PHE A 4 -10.00 -52.76 65.43
CA PHE A 4 -10.48 -53.70 66.47
C PHE A 4 -11.61 -53.19 67.37
N VAL A 5 -12.13 -51.97 67.15
CA VAL A 5 -13.19 -51.41 68.01
C VAL A 5 -14.60 -52.03 67.80
N PRO A 6 -15.04 -52.51 66.62
CA PRO A 6 -16.42 -52.98 66.47
C PRO A 6 -16.67 -54.37 67.09
N PHE A 7 -15.61 -55.17 67.29
CA PHE A 7 -15.75 -56.55 67.78
C PHE A 7 -15.90 -56.64 69.32
N ILE A 8 -15.26 -55.72 70.05
CA ILE A 8 -15.35 -55.66 71.52
C ILE A 8 -16.70 -55.09 71.96
N TYR A 9 -17.28 -54.16 71.17
CA TYR A 9 -18.64 -53.66 71.39
C TYR A 9 -19.71 -54.73 71.17
N LEU A 10 -19.50 -55.62 70.19
CA LEU A 10 -20.39 -56.75 69.90
C LEU A 10 -20.43 -57.77 71.07
N LEU A 11 -19.28 -58.06 71.68
CA LEU A 11 -19.16 -58.99 72.81
C LEU A 11 -19.74 -58.44 74.13
N LEU A 12 -19.60 -57.13 74.39
CA LEU A 12 -20.21 -56.47 75.56
C LEU A 12 -21.74 -56.35 75.45
N VAL A 13 -22.30 -56.25 74.24
CA VAL A 13 -23.75 -56.22 74.02
C VAL A 13 -24.39 -57.61 74.16
N LEU A 14 -23.65 -58.68 73.87
CA LEU A 14 -24.12 -60.07 74.02
C LEU A 14 -24.15 -60.52 75.49
N ALA A 15 -23.20 -60.09 76.32
CA ALA A 15 -23.12 -60.50 77.72
C ALA A 15 -24.23 -59.90 78.62
N SER A 16 -24.85 -58.79 78.21
CA SER A 16 -25.90 -58.12 79.00
C SER A 16 -27.33 -58.67 78.74
N GLN A 17 -27.52 -59.73 77.95
CA GLN A 17 -28.84 -60.21 77.51
C GLN A 17 -29.42 -61.37 78.34
N LEU A 18 -28.72 -61.86 79.36
CA LEU A 18 -29.13 -63.06 80.12
C LEU A 18 -29.83 -62.79 81.47
N MET A 19 -30.13 -61.53 81.83
CA MET A 19 -30.82 -61.21 83.09
C MET A 19 -31.90 -60.13 82.88
N TYR A 20 -33.15 -60.57 82.81
CA TYR A 20 -34.41 -59.82 83.02
C TYR A 20 -34.72 -58.55 82.21
N GLY A 21 -35.80 -58.64 81.42
CA GLY A 21 -36.50 -57.53 80.76
C GLY A 21 -36.34 -57.55 79.24
N GLN A 22 -37.42 -57.81 78.49
CA GLN A 22 -37.40 -57.69 77.02
C GLN A 22 -36.95 -56.28 76.65
N LYS A 23 -35.69 -56.15 76.22
CA LYS A 23 -35.12 -54.89 75.75
C LYS A 23 -35.96 -54.41 74.57
N SER A 24 -36.47 -53.18 74.62
CA SER A 24 -37.28 -52.62 73.54
C SER A 24 -36.51 -52.66 72.21
N ILE A 25 -37.26 -52.79 71.10
CA ILE A 25 -36.68 -52.78 69.75
C ILE A 25 -35.85 -51.50 69.56
N SER A 26 -34.62 -51.66 69.08
CA SER A 26 -33.70 -50.59 68.71
C SER A 26 -33.26 -50.79 67.26
N ILE A 27 -33.33 -49.72 66.47
CA ILE A 27 -33.02 -49.72 65.03
C ILE A 27 -31.85 -48.75 64.79
N ALA A 28 -30.79 -49.22 64.13
CA ALA A 28 -29.74 -48.38 63.57
C ALA A 28 -29.75 -48.48 62.05
N LEU A 29 -29.68 -47.34 61.36
CA LEU A 29 -29.66 -47.25 59.91
C LEU A 29 -28.28 -46.76 59.46
N ILE A 30 -27.63 -47.52 58.57
CA ILE A 30 -26.27 -47.25 58.08
C ILE A 30 -26.36 -47.07 56.57
N PRO A 31 -26.15 -45.86 56.04
CA PRO A 31 -26.17 -45.62 54.61
C PRO A 31 -24.82 -45.93 53.99
N LYS A 32 -24.80 -46.24 52.69
CA LYS A 32 -23.58 -46.22 51.89
C LYS A 32 -23.16 -44.78 51.61
N PHE A 33 -21.85 -44.56 51.51
CA PHE A 33 -21.26 -43.26 51.15
C PHE A 33 -20.41 -43.40 49.89
N TYR A 34 -20.55 -42.42 48.99
CA TYR A 34 -19.73 -42.23 47.80
C TYR A 34 -18.70 -41.12 48.05
N HIS A 35 -17.85 -40.81 47.05
CA HIS A 35 -16.90 -39.70 47.18
C HIS A 35 -17.66 -38.38 47.43
N GLY A 36 -17.06 -37.49 48.22
CA GLY A 36 -17.72 -36.24 48.64
C GLY A 36 -18.70 -36.38 49.81
N GLY A 37 -18.91 -37.60 50.34
CA GLY A 37 -19.77 -37.82 51.52
C GLY A 37 -21.26 -37.89 51.22
N PHE A 38 -21.63 -38.05 49.94
CA PHE A 38 -23.00 -38.22 49.49
C PHE A 38 -23.44 -39.68 49.53
N ASN A 39 -24.75 -39.92 49.50
CA ASN A 39 -25.33 -41.27 49.60
C ASN A 39 -25.73 -41.87 48.26
N THR A 40 -25.69 -41.06 47.20
CA THR A 40 -25.91 -41.47 45.82
C THR A 40 -24.68 -41.14 44.99
N ILE A 41 -24.49 -41.84 43.87
CA ILE A 41 -23.30 -41.65 43.02
C ILE A 41 -23.36 -40.32 42.26
N CYS A 42 -24.53 -39.99 41.70
CA CYS A 42 -24.78 -38.82 40.87
C CYS A 42 -26.07 -38.12 41.30
N HIS A 43 -26.15 -36.82 41.03
CA HIS A 43 -27.36 -36.05 41.25
C HIS A 43 -28.53 -36.65 40.45
N GLY A 44 -29.66 -36.91 41.12
CA GLY A 44 -30.84 -37.52 40.53
C GLY A 44 -30.71 -39.01 40.20
N SER A 45 -29.65 -39.69 40.69
CA SER A 45 -29.56 -41.14 40.58
C SER A 45 -30.59 -41.81 41.49
N ASN A 46 -31.20 -42.91 41.01
CA ASN A 46 -32.10 -43.75 41.80
C ASN A 46 -31.35 -44.71 42.74
N GLU A 47 -30.02 -44.69 42.72
CA GLU A 47 -29.18 -45.50 43.60
C GLU A 47 -29.20 -44.97 45.03
N GLY A 48 -29.09 -45.87 46.00
CA GLY A 48 -29.02 -45.52 47.42
C GLY A 48 -29.15 -46.77 48.26
N GLU A 49 -28.17 -47.04 49.12
CA GLU A 49 -28.13 -48.25 49.93
C GLU A 49 -28.24 -47.92 51.42
N ILE A 50 -29.17 -48.57 52.12
CA ILE A 50 -29.36 -48.45 53.57
C ILE A 50 -29.39 -49.84 54.20
N GLN A 51 -28.38 -50.14 55.03
CA GLN A 51 -28.36 -51.33 55.86
C GLN A 51 -29.05 -51.03 57.20
N SER A 52 -30.03 -51.87 57.58
CA SER A 52 -30.63 -51.79 58.91
C SER A 52 -30.01 -52.83 59.87
N LEU A 53 -29.81 -52.41 61.12
CA LEU A 53 -29.41 -53.28 62.22
C LEU A 53 -30.45 -53.17 63.34
N VAL A 54 -31.16 -54.27 63.59
CA VAL A 54 -32.22 -54.36 64.59
C VAL A 54 -31.76 -55.19 65.78
N THR A 55 -31.96 -54.69 66.99
CA THR A 55 -31.65 -55.40 68.25
C THR A 55 -32.77 -55.22 69.28
N GLY A 56 -32.89 -56.13 70.25
CA GLY A 56 -34.01 -56.15 71.21
C GLY A 56 -35.32 -56.62 70.57
N GLY A 57 -36.40 -56.75 71.34
CA GLY A 57 -37.68 -57.34 70.90
C GLY A 57 -37.64 -58.88 70.79
N VAL A 58 -38.70 -59.46 70.21
CA VAL A 58 -38.82 -60.92 69.98
C VAL A 58 -38.83 -61.25 68.48
N PRO A 59 -37.81 -61.95 67.95
CA PRO A 59 -37.83 -62.44 66.57
C PRO A 59 -38.97 -63.46 66.33
N PRO A 60 -39.45 -63.64 65.07
CA PRO A 60 -39.02 -62.96 63.84
C PRO A 60 -39.51 -61.52 63.76
N TYR A 61 -38.74 -60.67 63.06
CA TYR A 61 -39.11 -59.27 62.82
C TYR A 61 -39.74 -59.09 61.44
N GLN A 62 -40.77 -58.25 61.36
CA GLN A 62 -41.34 -57.76 60.11
C GLN A 62 -40.80 -56.36 59.81
N TYR A 63 -40.31 -56.15 58.58
CA TYR A 63 -39.73 -54.89 58.12
C TYR A 63 -40.71 -54.21 57.16
N ASN A 64 -40.96 -52.92 57.36
CA ASN A 64 -41.77 -52.11 56.47
C ASN A 64 -41.12 -50.74 56.25
N TRP A 65 -40.55 -50.53 55.06
CA TRP A 65 -39.96 -49.27 54.66
C TRP A 65 -41.01 -48.33 54.06
N SER A 66 -40.79 -47.02 54.18
CA SER A 66 -41.67 -45.98 53.61
C SER A 66 -41.82 -46.05 52.09
N ASN A 67 -40.91 -46.73 51.38
CA ASN A 67 -41.00 -46.99 49.94
C ASN A 67 -41.65 -48.35 49.60
N GLY A 68 -42.23 -49.03 50.59
CA GLY A 68 -42.92 -50.31 50.43
C GLY A 68 -42.01 -51.54 50.44
N ALA A 69 -40.69 -51.40 50.57
CA ALA A 69 -39.78 -52.53 50.70
C ALA A 69 -39.93 -53.21 52.07
N ASN A 70 -39.65 -54.51 52.13
CA ASN A 70 -39.76 -55.33 53.34
C ASN A 70 -38.47 -56.11 53.67
N THR A 71 -37.32 -55.55 53.30
CA THR A 71 -36.00 -56.18 53.44
C THR A 71 -35.19 -55.58 54.60
N THR A 72 -34.21 -56.31 55.08
CA THR A 72 -33.23 -55.83 56.08
C THR A 72 -32.18 -54.88 55.47
N HIS A 73 -31.89 -55.04 54.18
CA HIS A 73 -31.00 -54.21 53.41
C HIS A 73 -31.77 -53.61 52.23
N LEU A 74 -31.88 -52.29 52.21
CA LEU A 74 -32.52 -51.56 51.12
C LEU A 74 -31.44 -51.13 50.11
N LEU A 75 -31.31 -51.86 49.00
CA LEU A 75 -30.22 -51.66 48.03
C LEU A 75 -30.48 -50.57 46.98
N ASN A 76 -31.76 -50.30 46.66
CA ASN A 76 -32.18 -49.30 45.68
C ASN A 76 -33.25 -48.43 46.34
N ALA A 77 -32.82 -47.57 47.25
CA ALA A 77 -33.73 -46.73 48.01
C ALA A 77 -34.56 -45.81 47.09
N GLY A 78 -34.08 -45.51 45.88
CA GLY A 78 -34.74 -44.61 44.94
C GLY A 78 -34.13 -43.21 44.91
N GLY A 79 -32.86 -43.08 45.33
CA GLY A 79 -32.11 -41.82 45.34
C GLY A 79 -32.13 -41.08 46.67
N ALA A 80 -31.78 -39.79 46.64
CA ALA A 80 -31.89 -38.90 47.80
C ALA A 80 -33.34 -38.79 48.29
N GLY A 81 -33.50 -38.71 49.61
CA GLY A 81 -34.82 -38.72 50.24
C GLY A 81 -34.77 -39.21 51.68
N THR A 82 -35.89 -39.07 52.38
CA THR A 82 -36.03 -39.57 53.74
C THR A 82 -36.72 -40.92 53.75
N TYR A 83 -36.04 -41.92 54.27
CA TYR A 83 -36.51 -43.30 54.38
C TYR A 83 -36.82 -43.62 55.83
N THR A 84 -38.03 -44.11 56.09
CA THR A 84 -38.44 -44.55 57.42
C THR A 84 -38.62 -46.06 57.41
N LEU A 85 -37.89 -46.75 58.27
CA LEU A 85 -38.10 -48.18 58.54
C LEU A 85 -38.97 -48.32 59.78
N THR A 86 -40.07 -49.04 59.66
CA THR A 86 -40.86 -49.54 60.79
C THR A 86 -40.64 -51.04 60.95
N VAL A 87 -40.24 -51.47 62.15
CA VAL A 87 -40.03 -52.87 62.50
C VAL A 87 -41.07 -53.30 63.51
N GLN A 88 -41.71 -54.45 63.27
CA GLN A 88 -42.60 -55.12 64.21
C GLN A 88 -41.97 -56.43 64.71
N ASP A 89 -42.01 -56.69 66.02
CA ASP A 89 -41.61 -57.97 66.60
C ASP A 89 -42.75 -59.00 66.64
N ALA A 90 -42.45 -60.25 67.00
CA ALA A 90 -43.44 -61.33 67.06
C ALA A 90 -44.55 -61.10 68.09
N ASN A 91 -44.33 -60.21 69.07
CA ASN A 91 -45.32 -59.80 70.07
C ASN A 91 -46.16 -58.59 69.60
N GLY A 92 -45.97 -58.13 68.37
CA GLY A 92 -46.73 -57.04 67.76
C GLY A 92 -46.23 -55.65 68.12
N LYS A 93 -45.14 -55.49 68.88
CA LYS A 93 -44.58 -54.18 69.23
C LYS A 93 -43.85 -53.58 68.03
N THR A 94 -44.04 -52.29 67.80
CA THR A 94 -43.42 -51.58 66.67
C THR A 94 -42.41 -50.53 67.14
N LYS A 95 -41.39 -50.30 66.32
CA LYS A 95 -40.47 -49.16 66.42
C LYS A 95 -40.14 -48.65 65.03
N SER A 96 -39.94 -47.35 64.91
CA SER A 96 -39.50 -46.74 63.66
C SER A 96 -38.21 -45.94 63.83
N ALA A 97 -37.42 -45.88 62.77
CA ALA A 97 -36.26 -45.01 62.63
C ALA A 97 -36.22 -44.43 61.21
N SER A 98 -35.72 -43.21 61.07
CA SER A 98 -35.60 -42.52 59.78
C SER A 98 -34.15 -42.14 59.48
N ILE A 99 -33.83 -42.09 58.19
CA ILE A 99 -32.56 -41.58 57.66
C ILE A 99 -32.81 -40.79 56.39
N THR A 100 -32.06 -39.71 56.19
CA THR A 100 -32.10 -38.91 54.96
C THR A 100 -30.84 -39.17 54.15
N LEU A 101 -31.02 -39.54 52.88
CA LEU A 101 -29.96 -39.66 51.89
C LEU A 101 -29.82 -38.35 51.13
N TYR A 102 -28.58 -37.93 50.88
CA TYR A 102 -28.27 -36.70 50.12
C TYR A 102 -27.54 -37.01 48.80
N ASP A 103 -27.92 -36.26 47.77
CA ASP A 103 -27.26 -36.25 46.46
C ASP A 103 -26.11 -35.24 46.42
N PRO A 104 -25.10 -35.45 45.55
CA PRO A 104 -24.20 -34.37 45.19
C PRO A 104 -24.98 -33.23 44.48
N PRO A 105 -24.46 -31.98 44.49
CA PRO A 105 -25.02 -30.91 43.69
C PRO A 105 -25.01 -31.27 42.20
N PRO A 106 -25.95 -30.76 41.38
CA PRO A 106 -25.97 -31.03 39.94
C PRO A 106 -24.68 -30.57 39.27
N LEU A 107 -24.08 -31.43 38.44
CA LEU A 107 -22.86 -31.09 37.71
C LEU A 107 -23.21 -30.23 36.50
N THR A 108 -22.74 -28.99 36.52
CA THR A 108 -22.90 -27.98 35.47
C THR A 108 -21.53 -27.53 34.98
N MET A 109 -21.51 -26.89 33.81
CA MET A 109 -20.28 -26.43 33.17
C MET A 109 -20.51 -25.11 32.46
N GLN A 110 -19.47 -24.29 32.39
CA GLN A 110 -19.38 -23.11 31.55
C GLN A 110 -18.07 -23.16 30.74
N ALA A 111 -18.13 -22.83 29.45
CA ALA A 111 -16.95 -22.61 28.63
C ALA A 111 -16.59 -21.12 28.59
N ILE A 112 -15.30 -20.83 28.69
CA ILE A 112 -14.71 -19.51 28.51
C ILE A 112 -13.75 -19.59 27.33
N THR A 113 -13.94 -18.73 26.34
CA THR A 113 -13.11 -18.71 25.14
C THR A 113 -12.11 -17.57 25.17
N SER A 114 -11.13 -17.61 24.27
CA SER A 114 -10.43 -16.40 23.86
C SER A 114 -11.42 -15.34 23.33
N ASP A 115 -11.05 -14.08 23.50
CA ASP A 115 -11.80 -12.93 23.01
C ASP A 115 -10.83 -11.99 22.28
N TYR A 116 -10.85 -12.07 20.95
CA TYR A 116 -10.16 -11.19 20.04
C TYR A 116 -11.16 -10.23 19.40
N SER A 117 -11.73 -9.36 20.23
CA SER A 117 -12.73 -8.37 19.83
C SER A 117 -14.01 -9.00 19.29
N GLY A 118 -14.53 -10.02 19.99
CA GLY A 118 -15.74 -10.77 19.63
C GLY A 118 -15.48 -12.05 18.82
N TYR A 119 -14.22 -12.37 18.52
CA TYR A 119 -13.82 -13.60 17.83
C TYR A 119 -13.04 -14.54 18.73
N GLY A 120 -13.10 -15.84 18.41
CA GLY A 120 -12.31 -16.87 19.10
C GLY A 120 -10.84 -16.87 18.69
N LEU A 121 -10.50 -16.27 17.54
CA LEU A 121 -9.15 -16.24 16.96
C LEU A 121 -8.76 -14.83 16.55
N SER A 122 -7.45 -14.52 16.59
CA SER A 122 -6.97 -13.17 16.25
C SER A 122 -7.19 -12.82 14.78
N ALA A 123 -7.00 -13.79 13.88
CA ALA A 123 -7.10 -13.64 12.43
C ALA A 123 -7.54 -14.94 11.74
N ASP A 124 -7.97 -14.80 10.49
CA ASP A 124 -8.23 -15.92 9.59
C ASP A 124 -6.99 -16.80 9.40
N GLY A 125 -7.20 -18.12 9.46
CA GLY A 125 -6.14 -19.14 9.35
C GLY A 125 -5.25 -19.31 10.58
N PHE A 126 -5.44 -18.54 11.66
CA PHE A 126 -4.68 -18.70 12.90
C PHE A 126 -5.21 -19.88 13.72
N THR A 127 -4.43 -20.29 14.71
CA THR A 127 -4.82 -21.34 15.67
C THR A 127 -4.62 -20.87 17.10
N ASP A 128 -4.74 -19.59 17.40
CA ASP A 128 -4.47 -19.04 18.73
C ASP A 128 -5.70 -19.06 19.68
N GLY A 129 -6.75 -19.77 19.27
CA GLY A 129 -7.97 -19.97 20.04
C GLY A 129 -7.78 -20.80 21.30
N LYS A 130 -8.63 -20.54 22.30
CA LYS A 130 -8.59 -21.19 23.61
C LYS A 130 -10.01 -21.52 24.08
N ILE A 131 -10.15 -22.64 24.79
CA ILE A 131 -11.36 -23.00 25.53
C ILE A 131 -10.96 -23.49 26.93
N GLU A 132 -11.45 -22.80 27.96
CA GLU A 132 -11.37 -23.18 29.37
C GLU A 132 -12.75 -23.64 29.85
N LEU A 133 -12.85 -24.88 30.33
CA LEU A 133 -14.06 -25.44 30.89
C LEU A 133 -14.04 -25.31 32.41
N ARG A 134 -15.05 -24.62 32.96
CA ARG A 134 -15.26 -24.48 34.40
C ARG A 134 -16.43 -25.33 34.85
N ALA A 135 -16.17 -26.30 35.73
CA ALA A 135 -17.22 -27.11 36.35
C ALA A 135 -17.76 -26.45 37.61
N ASN A 136 -19.04 -26.66 37.88
CA ASN A 136 -19.68 -26.33 39.15
C ASN A 136 -20.61 -27.48 39.59
N GLY A 137 -20.65 -27.77 40.90
CA GLY A 137 -21.37 -28.93 41.44
C GLY A 137 -20.67 -30.28 41.19
N GLY A 138 -21.38 -31.39 41.31
CA GLY A 138 -20.80 -32.73 41.31
C GLY A 138 -19.72 -32.92 42.39
N VAL A 139 -18.83 -33.89 42.19
CA VAL A 139 -17.74 -34.17 43.14
C VAL A 139 -16.35 -34.05 42.48
N PRO A 140 -15.49 -33.10 42.89
CA PRO A 140 -14.15 -32.94 42.32
C PRO A 140 -13.23 -34.13 42.67
N PRO A 141 -12.14 -34.38 41.91
CA PRO A 141 -11.67 -33.61 40.74
C PRO A 141 -12.47 -33.87 39.46
N TYR A 142 -12.41 -32.90 38.53
CA TYR A 142 -13.08 -32.96 37.23
C TYR A 142 -12.12 -33.30 36.10
N LYS A 143 -12.66 -33.95 35.06
CA LYS A 143 -11.96 -34.25 33.81
C LYS A 143 -12.86 -33.88 32.63
N ALA A 144 -12.30 -33.24 31.62
CA ALA A 144 -13.02 -33.06 30.36
C ALA A 144 -13.13 -34.39 29.62
N GLN A 145 -14.12 -34.47 28.73
CA GLN A 145 -14.16 -35.42 27.64
C GLN A 145 -14.45 -34.62 26.38
N TRP A 146 -13.43 -34.48 25.54
CA TRP A 146 -13.52 -33.86 24.22
C TRP A 146 -13.95 -34.90 23.19
N MET A 147 -14.75 -34.48 22.20
CA MET A 147 -15.26 -35.39 21.16
C MET A 147 -14.36 -35.47 19.94
N ASP A 148 -13.50 -34.47 19.74
CA ASP A 148 -12.53 -34.40 18.64
C ASP A 148 -11.21 -35.08 18.98
N ILE A 149 -10.86 -35.19 20.28
CA ILE A 149 -9.61 -35.80 20.75
C ILE A 149 -9.78 -36.57 22.06
N SER A 150 -8.88 -37.51 22.33
CA SER A 150 -8.83 -38.25 23.60
C SER A 150 -8.02 -37.51 24.67
N ASP A 151 -8.48 -36.31 25.06
CA ASP A 151 -7.88 -35.49 26.12
C ASP A 151 -8.85 -35.33 27.30
N SER A 152 -8.30 -35.10 28.49
CA SER A 152 -9.02 -34.89 29.74
C SER A 152 -8.76 -33.54 30.40
N MET A 153 -7.89 -32.71 29.82
CA MET A 153 -7.61 -31.37 30.33
C MET A 153 -8.83 -30.46 30.19
N LEU A 154 -9.11 -29.68 31.25
CA LEU A 154 -10.18 -28.68 31.27
C LEU A 154 -9.82 -27.42 30.47
N PHE A 155 -8.57 -27.28 30.05
CA PHE A 155 -8.10 -26.15 29.28
C PHE A 155 -7.42 -26.65 28.01
N ARG A 156 -7.84 -26.11 26.86
CA ARG A 156 -7.18 -26.30 25.57
C ARG A 156 -6.82 -24.96 24.96
N ASN A 157 -5.67 -24.93 24.31
CA ASN A 157 -5.18 -23.82 23.53
C ASN A 157 -4.78 -24.33 22.13
N GLN A 158 -4.26 -23.41 21.31
CA GLN A 158 -3.82 -23.73 19.96
C GLN A 158 -4.96 -24.24 19.05
N LEU A 159 -6.16 -23.69 19.23
CA LEU A 159 -7.37 -24.10 18.52
C LEU A 159 -7.62 -23.21 17.30
N GLY A 160 -7.98 -23.85 16.18
CA GLY A 160 -8.42 -23.20 14.95
C GLY A 160 -9.91 -22.82 14.97
N THR A 161 -10.39 -22.26 13.86
CA THR A 161 -11.83 -22.11 13.59
C THR A 161 -12.49 -23.49 13.59
N GLY A 162 -13.61 -23.64 14.28
CA GLY A 162 -14.32 -24.92 14.34
C GLY A 162 -15.32 -25.05 15.48
N LEU A 163 -16.15 -26.10 15.41
CA LEU A 163 -17.09 -26.48 16.45
C LEU A 163 -16.44 -27.53 17.37
N TYR A 164 -16.33 -27.20 18.65
CA TYR A 164 -15.76 -28.06 19.67
C TYR A 164 -16.84 -28.58 20.60
N THR A 165 -17.03 -29.90 20.63
CA THR A 165 -18.04 -30.57 21.48
C THR A 165 -17.36 -31.27 22.64
N TYR A 166 -17.90 -31.07 23.85
CA TYR A 166 -17.30 -31.55 25.08
C TYR A 166 -18.35 -31.81 26.18
N ARG A 167 -17.92 -32.51 27.23
CA ARG A 167 -18.61 -32.62 28.51
C ARG A 167 -17.60 -32.80 29.64
N ILE A 168 -18.02 -32.61 30.89
CA ILE A 168 -17.16 -32.86 32.06
C ILE A 168 -17.63 -34.11 32.79
N ARG A 169 -16.67 -34.89 33.27
CA ARG A 169 -16.83 -36.00 34.21
C ARG A 169 -16.28 -35.63 35.57
N ASP A 170 -17.00 -35.96 36.63
CA ASP A 170 -16.53 -35.79 38.01
C ASP A 170 -15.80 -37.04 38.55
N ALA A 171 -15.42 -37.02 39.83
CA ALA A 171 -14.69 -38.12 40.48
C ALA A 171 -15.53 -39.38 40.68
N ASN A 172 -16.84 -39.23 40.88
CA ASN A 172 -17.79 -40.34 40.98
C ASN A 172 -18.10 -40.94 39.60
N GLY A 173 -17.77 -40.23 38.53
CA GLY A 173 -17.97 -40.66 37.16
C GLY A 173 -19.26 -40.19 36.52
N CYS A 174 -19.90 -39.22 37.14
CA CYS A 174 -21.07 -38.54 36.63
C CYS A 174 -20.66 -37.56 35.53
N PHE A 175 -21.47 -37.47 34.48
CA PHE A 175 -21.24 -36.57 33.37
C PHE A 175 -22.20 -35.39 33.40
N SER A 176 -21.70 -34.21 33.02
CA SER A 176 -22.56 -33.10 32.61
C SER A 176 -23.29 -33.44 31.32
N ALA A 177 -24.31 -32.64 30.98
CA ALA A 177 -24.81 -32.61 29.61
C ALA A 177 -23.67 -32.28 28.62
N PHE A 178 -23.84 -32.71 27.37
CA PHE A 178 -22.99 -32.26 26.28
C PHE A 178 -23.21 -30.77 26.01
N ASP A 179 -22.14 -30.09 25.67
CA ASP A 179 -22.14 -28.70 25.24
C ASP A 179 -21.17 -28.53 24.06
N SER A 180 -21.31 -27.43 23.33
CA SER A 180 -20.45 -27.14 22.18
C SER A 180 -20.18 -25.65 22.03
N THR A 181 -18.94 -25.32 21.68
CA THR A 181 -18.51 -23.94 21.41
C THR A 181 -18.02 -23.84 19.96
N LEU A 182 -18.53 -22.84 19.23
CA LEU A 182 -18.04 -22.50 17.90
C LEU A 182 -17.00 -21.39 18.02
N LEU A 183 -15.76 -21.67 17.63
CA LEU A 183 -14.73 -20.64 17.45
C LEU A 183 -14.75 -20.13 16.01
N THR A 184 -14.89 -18.81 15.85
CA THR A 184 -14.83 -18.09 14.57
C THR A 184 -13.65 -17.13 14.55
N SER A 185 -13.22 -16.75 13.35
CA SER A 185 -12.18 -15.74 13.09
C SER A 185 -12.76 -14.56 12.31
N PRO A 186 -12.16 -13.36 12.39
CA PRO A 186 -12.53 -12.25 11.53
C PRO A 186 -12.09 -12.51 10.08
N ASP A 187 -12.78 -11.88 9.12
CA ASP A 187 -12.38 -11.92 7.72
C ASP A 187 -10.95 -11.40 7.54
N SER A 188 -10.22 -11.90 6.54
CA SER A 188 -8.87 -11.41 6.21
C SER A 188 -8.89 -9.92 5.81
N ILE A 189 -7.90 -9.15 6.27
CA ILE A 189 -7.73 -7.73 5.87
C ILE A 189 -7.49 -7.64 4.35
N ALA A 190 -8.39 -6.96 3.66
CA ALA A 190 -8.29 -6.60 2.26
C ALA A 190 -8.03 -5.08 2.12
N VAL A 191 -7.07 -4.72 1.28
CA VAL A 191 -6.62 -3.33 1.10
C VAL A 191 -6.59 -3.03 -0.39
N THR A 192 -7.23 -1.94 -0.79
CA THR A 192 -7.25 -1.44 -2.17
C THR A 192 -6.59 -0.07 -2.23
N ILE A 193 -5.63 0.10 -3.14
CA ILE A 193 -4.96 1.39 -3.37
C ILE A 193 -5.53 2.05 -4.63
N ILE A 194 -5.91 3.32 -4.50
CA ILE A 194 -6.40 4.17 -5.59
C ILE A 194 -5.41 5.31 -5.77
N GLN A 195 -4.80 5.42 -6.96
CA GLN A 195 -3.92 6.54 -7.29
C GLN A 195 -4.78 7.75 -7.66
N LEU A 196 -4.67 8.83 -6.89
CA LEU A 196 -5.42 10.06 -7.11
C LEU A 196 -4.66 11.03 -8.03
N ASP A 197 -3.34 11.12 -7.86
CA ASP A 197 -2.45 11.95 -8.67
C ASP A 197 -1.12 11.21 -8.91
N SER A 198 -0.66 11.14 -10.16
CA SER A 198 0.71 10.73 -10.50
C SER A 198 1.73 11.77 -10.02
N ALA A 199 2.97 11.34 -9.75
CA ALA A 199 4.06 12.27 -9.51
C ALA A 199 4.41 13.02 -10.81
N SER A 200 4.95 14.24 -10.73
CA SER A 200 5.28 15.03 -11.92
C SER A 200 6.57 15.83 -11.77
N CYS A 201 7.27 16.00 -12.88
CA CYS A 201 8.54 16.71 -12.98
C CYS A 201 9.60 16.21 -11.97
N ASN A 202 9.60 14.90 -11.68
CA ASN A 202 10.45 14.26 -10.67
C ASN A 202 10.27 14.85 -9.26
N LYS A 203 9.10 15.42 -8.96
CA LYS A 203 8.76 15.97 -7.65
C LYS A 203 7.92 14.97 -6.86
N ALA A 204 8.01 15.08 -5.54
CA ALA A 204 7.17 14.33 -4.61
C ALA A 204 5.83 15.06 -4.43
N ASN A 205 4.96 15.01 -5.45
CA ASN A 205 3.65 15.68 -5.48
C ASN A 205 2.48 14.73 -5.80
N GLY A 206 2.74 13.45 -5.98
CA GLY A 206 1.71 12.44 -6.23
C GLY A 206 0.91 12.10 -4.97
N LYS A 207 -0.24 11.44 -5.16
CA LYS A 207 -1.20 11.11 -4.10
C LYS A 207 -1.82 9.74 -4.31
N ALA A 208 -2.05 9.03 -3.22
CA ALA A 208 -2.75 7.75 -3.21
C ALA A 208 -3.72 7.67 -2.03
N PHE A 209 -4.84 7.00 -2.23
CA PHE A 209 -5.84 6.71 -1.21
C PHE A 209 -5.90 5.20 -0.96
N THR A 210 -6.14 4.79 0.28
CA THR A 210 -6.34 3.39 0.66
C THR A 210 -7.76 3.16 1.18
N SER A 211 -8.40 2.12 0.68
CA SER A 211 -9.67 1.59 1.21
C SER A 211 -9.40 0.23 1.86
N VAL A 212 -9.96 0.00 3.05
CA VAL A 212 -9.73 -1.20 3.87
C VAL A 212 -11.06 -1.89 4.17
N SER A 213 -11.10 -3.21 4.01
CA SER A 213 -12.20 -4.08 4.45
C SER A 213 -11.65 -5.35 5.11
N GLY A 214 -12.51 -6.08 5.83
CA GLY A 214 -12.09 -7.22 6.65
C GLY A 214 -11.22 -6.81 7.85
N GLY A 215 -10.72 -7.78 8.61
CA GLY A 215 -10.07 -7.56 9.91
C GLY A 215 -11.02 -6.97 10.95
N VAL A 216 -10.46 -6.48 12.05
CA VAL A 216 -11.24 -5.86 13.12
C VAL A 216 -10.93 -4.36 13.28
N PRO A 217 -11.91 -3.45 13.07
CA PRO A 217 -11.69 -2.02 13.27
C PRO A 217 -11.52 -1.67 14.77
N PRO A 218 -10.87 -0.54 15.11
CA PRO A 218 -10.31 0.48 14.21
C PRO A 218 -8.97 0.08 13.55
N TYR A 219 -8.65 0.72 12.42
CA TYR A 219 -7.40 0.49 11.69
C TYR A 219 -6.36 1.57 11.96
N ILE A 220 -5.10 1.15 12.07
CA ILE A 220 -3.92 2.01 12.08
C ILE A 220 -3.27 1.92 10.69
N ILE A 221 -3.18 3.06 10.01
CA ILE A 221 -2.60 3.19 8.67
C ILE A 221 -1.18 3.75 8.81
N SER A 222 -0.24 3.23 8.02
CA SER A 222 1.13 3.75 7.97
C SER A 222 1.70 3.59 6.55
N TRP A 223 1.87 4.70 5.86
CA TRP A 223 2.45 4.76 4.53
C TRP A 223 3.98 4.77 4.56
N SER A 224 4.60 4.40 3.45
CA SER A 224 6.06 4.39 3.26
C SER A 224 6.74 5.75 3.51
N ASN A 225 6.00 6.86 3.36
CA ASN A 225 6.47 8.22 3.65
C ASN A 225 6.16 8.69 5.08
N GLY A 226 5.60 7.82 5.92
CA GLY A 226 5.27 8.09 7.33
C GLY A 226 3.88 8.65 7.59
N GLU A 227 3.07 8.94 6.56
CA GLU A 227 1.69 9.40 6.76
C GLU A 227 0.80 8.30 7.37
N GLN A 228 -0.24 8.72 8.10
CA GLN A 228 -1.12 7.81 8.88
C GLN A 228 -2.61 7.98 8.57
N THR A 229 -2.94 8.77 7.55
CA THR A 229 -4.30 8.98 7.06
C THR A 229 -4.66 7.97 5.97
N ASP A 230 -5.94 7.88 5.61
CA ASP A 230 -6.41 7.09 4.46
C ASP A 230 -5.84 7.57 3.11
N THR A 231 -5.35 8.80 3.06
CA THR A 231 -4.74 9.42 1.90
C THR A 231 -3.29 9.77 2.21
N ALA A 232 -2.36 9.27 1.41
CA ALA A 232 -0.97 9.72 1.39
C ALA A 232 -0.76 10.77 0.30
N GLN A 233 0.04 11.77 0.64
CA GLN A 233 0.41 12.85 -0.27
C GLN A 233 1.93 12.91 -0.43
N ARG A 234 2.38 13.82 -1.28
CA ARG A 234 3.80 14.10 -1.47
C ARG A 234 4.61 12.83 -1.80
N LEU A 235 4.04 11.98 -2.64
CA LEU A 235 4.69 10.77 -3.12
C LEU A 235 5.49 11.08 -4.38
N SER A 236 6.72 10.59 -4.46
CA SER A 236 7.52 10.58 -5.68
C SER A 236 7.02 9.48 -6.62
N SER A 237 7.44 9.48 -7.88
CA SER A 237 7.27 8.28 -8.71
C SER A 237 8.14 7.14 -8.16
N GLY A 238 7.68 5.90 -8.39
CA GLY A 238 8.38 4.70 -7.94
C GLY A 238 7.58 3.88 -6.93
N LEU A 239 8.29 2.97 -6.26
CA LEU A 239 7.70 1.97 -5.37
C LEU A 239 7.36 2.58 -4.01
N HIS A 240 6.12 2.38 -3.60
CA HIS A 240 5.58 2.77 -2.30
C HIS A 240 4.86 1.59 -1.65
N TYR A 241 4.60 1.72 -0.35
CA TYR A 241 3.82 0.74 0.38
C TYR A 241 2.96 1.39 1.44
N VAL A 242 1.92 0.67 1.88
CA VAL A 242 1.13 0.98 3.06
C VAL A 242 1.05 -0.25 3.96
N PHE A 243 1.10 -0.01 5.26
CA PHE A 243 0.79 -0.98 6.28
C PHE A 243 -0.55 -0.62 6.93
N ILE A 244 -1.42 -1.62 7.01
CA ILE A 244 -2.69 -1.54 7.72
C ILE A 244 -2.60 -2.52 8.89
N THR A 245 -2.84 -2.02 10.10
CA THR A 245 -2.91 -2.85 11.31
C THR A 245 -4.30 -2.73 11.91
N ASP A 246 -4.93 -3.86 12.22
CA ASP A 246 -6.26 -3.90 12.83
C ASP A 246 -6.20 -3.88 14.38
N ALA A 247 -7.35 -3.90 15.05
CA ALA A 247 -7.45 -3.86 16.51
C ALA A 247 -6.88 -5.12 17.20
N ASN A 248 -6.80 -6.23 16.46
CA ASN A 248 -6.21 -7.49 16.92
C ASN A 248 -4.70 -7.60 16.58
N PHE A 249 -4.08 -6.49 16.17
CA PHE A 249 -2.67 -6.39 15.78
C PHE A 249 -2.28 -7.18 14.53
N ASN A 250 -3.26 -7.63 13.73
CA ASN A 250 -2.98 -8.23 12.43
C ASN A 250 -2.55 -7.16 11.46
N ARG A 251 -1.48 -7.41 10.71
CA ARG A 251 -0.85 -6.42 9.86
C ARG A 251 -0.78 -6.87 8.40
N LYS A 252 -1.32 -6.05 7.50
CA LYS A 252 -1.25 -6.25 6.05
C LYS A 252 -0.34 -5.20 5.42
N LYS A 253 0.61 -5.63 4.59
CA LYS A 253 1.41 -4.77 3.71
C LYS A 253 0.84 -4.85 2.30
N VAL A 254 0.69 -3.70 1.64
CA VAL A 254 0.45 -3.62 0.21
C VAL A 254 1.48 -2.71 -0.44
N ASP A 255 2.14 -3.24 -1.46
CA ASP A 255 3.10 -2.53 -2.30
C ASP A 255 2.39 -2.01 -3.57
N PHE A 256 2.74 -0.82 -4.04
CA PHE A 256 2.25 -0.26 -5.30
C PHE A 256 3.32 0.65 -5.93
N THR A 257 3.26 0.83 -7.25
CA THR A 257 4.16 1.74 -7.96
C THR A 257 3.39 2.96 -8.43
N LEU A 258 3.79 4.15 -7.98
CA LEU A 258 3.25 5.41 -8.47
C LEU A 258 3.94 5.81 -9.77
N ALA A 259 3.15 6.03 -10.83
CA ALA A 259 3.69 6.43 -12.12
C ALA A 259 4.23 7.87 -12.10
N GLU A 260 5.25 8.13 -12.90
CA GLU A 260 5.65 9.49 -13.28
C GLU A 260 4.74 9.95 -14.43
N ALA A 261 4.33 11.20 -14.36
CA ALA A 261 3.67 11.93 -15.43
C ALA A 261 4.46 11.88 -16.76
N PRO A 262 3.78 11.97 -17.92
CA PRO A 262 4.46 12.19 -19.18
C PRO A 262 5.34 13.45 -19.11
N GLY A 263 6.64 13.30 -19.39
CA GLY A 263 7.59 14.42 -19.37
C GLY A 263 7.21 15.49 -20.39
N LEU A 264 7.30 16.77 -20.00
CA LEU A 264 7.11 17.90 -20.89
C LEU A 264 8.39 18.14 -21.70
N SER A 265 8.28 18.21 -23.03
CA SER A 265 9.36 18.59 -23.93
C SER A 265 8.92 19.65 -24.93
N ALA A 266 9.86 20.49 -25.35
CA ALA A 266 9.64 21.54 -26.32
C ALA A 266 10.82 21.58 -27.30
N PHE A 267 10.54 21.83 -28.57
CA PHE A 267 11.57 22.17 -29.57
C PHE A 267 11.11 23.33 -30.43
N ILE A 268 12.05 24.07 -30.99
CA ILE A 268 11.77 25.22 -31.85
C ILE A 268 12.03 24.83 -33.31
N GLN A 269 11.08 25.14 -34.18
CA GLN A 269 11.25 25.12 -35.62
C GLN A 269 11.44 26.55 -36.12
N ALA A 270 12.56 26.82 -36.79
CA ALA A 270 12.80 28.09 -37.46
C ALA A 270 12.36 28.03 -38.92
N GLY A 271 11.77 29.13 -39.42
CA GLY A 271 11.52 29.31 -40.85
C GLY A 271 12.82 29.40 -41.63
N LEU A 272 12.82 28.91 -42.87
CA LEU A 272 13.96 28.96 -43.77
C LEU A 272 13.58 29.68 -45.07
N TYR A 273 14.48 30.55 -45.52
CA TYR A 273 14.50 31.16 -46.84
C TYR A 273 15.43 30.39 -47.77
N GLU A 274 15.43 30.78 -49.04
CA GLU A 274 16.36 30.25 -50.05
C GLU A 274 17.81 30.42 -49.58
N GLY A 275 18.64 29.39 -49.78
CA GLY A 275 20.00 29.34 -49.25
C GLY A 275 20.13 28.86 -47.80
N GLY A 276 19.03 28.51 -47.12
CA GLY A 276 19.05 27.88 -45.79
C GLY A 276 19.22 28.84 -44.62
N PHE A 277 19.00 30.14 -44.84
CA PHE A 277 19.01 31.17 -43.80
C PHE A 277 17.63 31.42 -43.21
N ASN A 278 17.56 32.03 -42.03
CA ASN A 278 16.31 32.29 -41.32
C ASN A 278 15.72 33.67 -41.61
N THR A 279 16.41 34.50 -42.39
CA THR A 279 15.97 35.84 -42.84
C THR A 279 16.26 35.98 -44.32
N SER A 280 15.49 36.80 -45.04
CA SER A 280 15.63 36.94 -46.50
C SER A 280 16.89 37.68 -46.94
N CYS A 281 17.42 38.56 -46.09
CA CYS A 281 18.57 39.39 -46.40
C CYS A 281 19.46 39.63 -45.18
N HIS A 282 20.69 40.10 -45.42
CA HIS A 282 21.56 40.58 -44.36
C HIS A 282 20.90 41.75 -43.62
N HIS A 283 20.73 41.63 -42.29
CA HIS A 283 20.01 42.58 -41.42
C HIS A 283 18.49 42.72 -41.64
N CYS A 284 17.86 41.78 -42.36
CA CYS A 284 16.39 41.68 -42.36
C CYS A 284 15.86 41.16 -41.01
N SER A 285 14.65 41.59 -40.64
CA SER A 285 13.91 41.13 -39.44
C SER A 285 12.60 40.49 -39.84
N ASP A 286 12.65 39.51 -40.74
CA ASP A 286 11.49 38.79 -41.28
C ASP A 286 11.46 37.32 -40.86
N GLY A 287 12.36 36.90 -39.97
CA GLY A 287 12.41 35.54 -39.45
C GLY A 287 11.19 35.14 -38.64
N TYR A 288 10.97 33.83 -38.57
CA TYR A 288 9.84 33.18 -37.90
C TYR A 288 10.30 32.00 -37.05
N LEU A 289 9.78 31.86 -35.83
CA LEU A 289 9.97 30.69 -34.97
C LEU A 289 8.61 30.13 -34.52
N LYS A 290 8.49 28.80 -34.53
CA LYS A 290 7.37 28.03 -33.96
C LYS A 290 7.85 27.10 -32.86
N VAL A 291 7.21 27.10 -31.70
CA VAL A 291 7.45 26.07 -30.68
C VAL A 291 6.51 24.89 -30.90
N HIS A 292 7.06 23.69 -30.85
CA HIS A 292 6.32 22.43 -30.81
C HIS A 292 6.48 21.81 -29.43
N VAL A 293 5.35 21.48 -28.81
CA VAL A 293 5.28 20.93 -27.45
C VAL A 293 4.81 19.49 -27.53
N SER A 294 5.47 18.58 -26.79
CA SER A 294 5.02 17.20 -26.64
C SER A 294 5.13 16.72 -25.19
N GLY A 295 4.19 15.85 -24.78
CA GLY A 295 4.06 15.42 -23.38
C GLY A 295 3.53 16.52 -22.45
N GLY A 296 3.65 16.32 -21.13
CA GLY A 296 3.08 17.21 -20.11
C GLY A 296 1.54 17.21 -20.06
N TYR A 297 0.97 18.08 -19.21
CA TYR A 297 -0.48 18.24 -19.06
C TYR A 297 -0.98 19.60 -19.57
N PRO A 298 -1.88 19.64 -20.57
CA PRO A 298 -2.48 20.90 -21.01
C PRO A 298 -3.40 21.50 -19.92
N PRO A 299 -3.64 22.83 -19.93
CA PRO A 299 -3.11 23.83 -20.86
C PRO A 299 -1.64 24.19 -20.63
N TYR A 300 -0.98 24.69 -21.69
CA TYR A 300 0.41 25.16 -21.64
C TYR A 300 0.47 26.69 -21.61
N SER A 301 1.46 27.23 -20.90
CA SER A 301 1.85 28.64 -20.96
C SER A 301 3.23 28.75 -21.62
N ILE A 302 3.36 29.66 -22.57
CA ILE A 302 4.55 29.85 -23.40
C ILE A 302 5.11 31.24 -23.10
N HIS A 303 6.44 31.34 -23.00
CA HIS A 303 7.12 32.60 -22.79
C HIS A 303 8.42 32.64 -23.59
N TRP A 304 8.50 33.55 -24.56
CA TRP A 304 9.67 33.75 -25.41
C TRP A 304 10.61 34.82 -24.86
N GLN A 305 11.91 34.63 -25.05
CA GLN A 305 12.96 35.61 -24.77
C GLN A 305 13.89 35.75 -25.99
N PRO A 306 14.32 36.96 -26.34
CA PRO A 306 14.00 38.26 -25.72
C PRO A 306 12.63 38.84 -26.13
N ALA A 307 11.87 38.18 -27.00
CA ALA A 307 10.64 38.73 -27.59
C ALA A 307 9.52 39.06 -26.57
N ASN A 308 9.51 38.41 -25.39
CA ASN A 308 8.48 38.56 -24.35
C ASN A 308 7.05 38.28 -24.87
N GLU A 309 6.94 37.30 -25.77
CA GLU A 309 5.69 36.87 -26.40
C GLU A 309 5.17 35.57 -25.79
N THR A 310 3.87 35.32 -25.91
CA THR A 310 3.20 34.12 -25.37
C THR A 310 2.53 33.23 -26.43
N ALA A 311 2.59 33.62 -27.70
CA ALA A 311 2.06 32.82 -28.79
C ALA A 311 2.94 31.57 -29.06
N ASP A 312 2.36 30.54 -29.68
CA ASP A 312 3.11 29.36 -30.16
C ASP A 312 4.08 29.69 -31.32
N SER A 313 3.89 30.86 -31.91
CA SER A 313 4.48 31.32 -33.16
C SER A 313 4.86 32.79 -33.02
N ILE A 314 6.12 33.15 -33.30
CA ILE A 314 6.62 34.53 -33.26
C ILE A 314 7.28 34.91 -34.59
N TYR A 315 7.04 36.14 -35.06
CA TYR A 315 7.40 36.62 -36.40
C TYR A 315 8.18 37.94 -36.32
N GLY A 316 8.77 38.35 -37.44
CA GLY A 316 9.44 39.66 -37.54
C GLY A 316 10.79 39.67 -36.83
N LEU A 317 11.49 38.53 -36.84
CA LEU A 317 12.68 38.32 -36.02
C LEU A 317 13.95 38.53 -36.84
N GLY A 318 14.89 39.32 -36.31
CA GLY A 318 16.22 39.50 -36.89
C GLY A 318 17.22 38.45 -36.42
N GLN A 319 18.45 38.54 -36.92
CA GLN A 319 19.56 37.71 -36.46
C GLN A 319 19.73 37.81 -34.94
N GLY A 320 19.81 36.67 -34.25
CA GLY A 320 19.92 36.62 -32.80
C GLY A 320 19.62 35.26 -32.21
N PHE A 321 19.71 35.15 -30.88
CA PHE A 321 19.35 33.95 -30.14
C PHE A 321 18.02 34.13 -29.43
N TYR A 322 17.13 33.16 -29.61
CA TYR A 322 15.80 33.14 -29.03
C TYR A 322 15.63 31.88 -28.18
N ALA A 323 14.99 32.04 -27.03
CA ALA A 323 14.64 30.95 -26.13
C ALA A 323 13.14 30.96 -25.83
N VAL A 324 12.57 29.78 -25.61
CA VAL A 324 11.19 29.59 -25.18
C VAL A 324 11.17 28.77 -23.90
N THR A 325 10.37 29.20 -22.94
CA THR A 325 9.99 28.42 -21.76
C THR A 325 8.52 28.04 -21.88
N VAL A 326 8.24 26.74 -21.86
CA VAL A 326 6.88 26.18 -21.85
C VAL A 326 6.60 25.62 -20.46
N THR A 327 5.50 26.01 -19.83
CA THR A 327 5.06 25.48 -18.53
C THR A 327 3.69 24.83 -18.65
N ASP A 328 3.53 23.61 -18.13
CA ASP A 328 2.27 22.86 -18.17
C ASP A 328 1.37 23.10 -16.95
N ALA A 329 0.18 22.49 -16.94
CA ALA A 329 -0.81 22.62 -15.86
C ALA A 329 -0.35 22.02 -14.51
N LYS A 330 0.64 21.13 -14.51
CA LYS A 330 1.28 20.57 -13.31
C LYS A 330 2.55 21.36 -12.92
N SER A 331 2.78 22.52 -13.53
CA SER A 331 3.92 23.41 -13.30
C SER A 331 5.29 22.79 -13.65
N CYS A 332 5.31 21.82 -14.56
CA CYS A 332 6.54 21.34 -15.19
C CYS A 332 7.00 22.33 -16.26
N LYS A 333 8.31 22.52 -16.41
CA LYS A 333 8.90 23.46 -17.38
C LYS A 333 9.78 22.74 -18.38
N ALA A 334 9.67 23.12 -19.65
CA ALA A 334 10.57 22.72 -20.73
C ALA A 334 11.13 23.96 -21.41
N ASN A 335 12.43 23.96 -21.69
CA ASN A 335 13.12 25.07 -22.34
C ASN A 335 13.69 24.60 -23.67
N ALA A 336 13.61 25.46 -24.68
CA ALA A 336 14.31 25.28 -25.95
C ALA A 336 14.90 26.62 -26.40
N SER A 337 15.99 26.57 -27.16
CA SER A 337 16.63 27.77 -27.71
C SER A 337 17.13 27.51 -29.11
N THR A 338 17.09 28.52 -29.98
CA THR A 338 17.62 28.47 -31.34
C THR A 338 18.18 29.83 -31.76
N GLY A 339 19.11 29.81 -32.71
CA GLY A 339 19.59 31.00 -33.39
C GLY A 339 18.80 31.27 -34.67
N ILE A 340 18.64 32.55 -35.01
CA ILE A 340 18.26 33.01 -36.34
C ILE A 340 19.53 33.51 -37.01
N PHE A 341 19.84 32.95 -38.18
CA PHE A 341 21.01 33.29 -38.98
C PHE A 341 20.59 34.03 -40.25
N ALA A 342 21.34 35.08 -40.59
CA ALA A 342 21.16 35.85 -41.82
C ALA A 342 22.18 35.41 -42.89
N PRO A 343 21.86 35.55 -44.19
CA PRO A 343 22.82 35.30 -45.26
C PRO A 343 24.08 36.17 -45.08
N PRO A 344 25.28 35.65 -45.42
CA PRO A 344 26.49 36.46 -45.45
C PRO A 344 26.32 37.57 -46.49
N ARG A 345 27.01 38.69 -46.27
CA ARG A 345 27.11 39.74 -47.29
C ARG A 345 27.72 39.13 -48.56
N PRO A 346 27.14 39.34 -49.75
CA PRO A 346 27.80 38.91 -50.99
C PRO A 346 29.12 39.68 -51.12
N ASP A 347 30.23 38.95 -51.09
CA ASP A 347 31.56 39.50 -51.39
C ASP A 347 31.66 39.64 -52.92
N TRP A 348 31.80 40.87 -53.41
CA TRP A 348 32.01 41.12 -54.82
C TRP A 348 33.52 41.00 -55.12
N THR A 349 33.90 40.07 -56.01
CA THR A 349 35.25 39.98 -56.56
C THR A 349 35.27 40.48 -58.00
N MET A 350 36.06 41.50 -58.29
CA MET A 350 36.35 41.93 -59.66
C MET A 350 37.68 41.30 -60.10
N SER A 351 37.70 40.46 -61.13
CA SER A 351 38.93 39.94 -61.75
C SER A 351 39.00 40.36 -63.21
N GLY A 352 40.14 40.91 -63.63
CA GLY A 352 40.45 41.18 -65.03
C GLY A 352 41.79 40.53 -65.40
N ASN A 353 41.81 39.71 -66.44
CA ASN A 353 43.05 39.16 -66.99
C ASN A 353 43.68 40.17 -67.97
N ALA A 354 44.94 40.53 -67.76
CA ALA A 354 45.74 41.22 -68.76
C ALA A 354 46.38 40.16 -69.68
N GLU A 355 45.89 40.02 -70.92
CA GLU A 355 46.37 38.98 -71.86
C GLU A 355 47.81 39.18 -72.39
N THR A 356 48.57 40.18 -71.91
CA THR A 356 49.93 40.45 -72.44
C THR A 356 51.07 40.45 -71.41
N ASP A 357 50.84 40.06 -70.15
CA ASP A 357 51.95 39.82 -69.21
C ASP A 357 51.58 38.80 -68.11
N PRO A 358 52.16 37.58 -68.10
CA PRO A 358 51.90 36.60 -67.05
C PRO A 358 52.45 37.00 -65.67
N GLN A 359 53.14 38.14 -65.52
CA GLN A 359 53.61 38.64 -64.23
C GLN A 359 52.73 39.74 -63.60
N ASN A 360 51.67 40.24 -64.25
CA ASN A 360 50.81 41.32 -63.71
C ASN A 360 49.31 40.92 -63.67
N GLN A 361 48.95 40.01 -62.77
CA GLN A 361 47.53 39.71 -62.49
C GLN A 361 46.88 40.82 -61.65
N PHE A 362 45.72 41.31 -62.10
CA PHE A 362 44.90 42.26 -61.35
C PHE A 362 43.85 41.51 -60.53
N ILE A 363 43.94 41.62 -59.20
CA ILE A 363 42.95 41.08 -58.27
C ILE A 363 42.37 42.26 -57.48
N GLY A 364 41.10 42.58 -57.73
CA GLY A 364 40.34 43.52 -56.92
C GLY A 364 39.67 42.77 -55.77
N THR A 365 40.13 43.01 -54.54
CA THR A 365 39.46 42.53 -53.31
C THR A 365 38.83 43.72 -52.61
N THR A 366 37.57 43.58 -52.20
CA THR A 366 36.99 44.49 -51.21
C THR A 366 37.43 44.01 -49.83
N ASP A 367 38.15 44.86 -49.07
CA ASP A 367 38.20 44.72 -47.62
C ASP A 367 37.09 45.60 -47.01
N SER A 368 36.74 45.37 -45.76
CA SER A 368 35.43 45.70 -45.16
C SER A 368 34.95 47.17 -45.22
N THR A 369 35.69 48.10 -45.82
CA THR A 369 35.24 49.48 -46.10
C THR A 369 35.77 50.09 -47.41
N ASP A 370 36.78 49.53 -48.09
CA ASP A 370 37.46 50.18 -49.23
C ASP A 370 37.52 49.29 -50.49
N VAL A 371 37.62 49.90 -51.67
CA VAL A 371 37.98 49.20 -52.92
C VAL A 371 39.47 49.41 -53.18
N VAL A 372 40.27 48.34 -53.09
CA VAL A 372 41.72 48.39 -53.26
C VAL A 372 42.14 47.65 -54.54
N PHE A 373 42.75 48.37 -55.47
CA PHE A 373 43.39 47.82 -56.65
C PHE A 373 44.86 47.52 -56.35
N ARG A 374 45.30 46.30 -56.61
CA ARG A 374 46.68 45.86 -56.40
C ARG A 374 47.33 45.39 -57.70
N THR A 375 48.61 45.67 -57.85
CA THR A 375 49.49 45.05 -58.86
C THR A 375 50.68 44.42 -58.14
N ASN A 376 50.95 43.14 -58.42
CA ASN A 376 52.05 42.36 -57.80
C ASN A 376 52.08 42.40 -56.28
N ASN A 377 50.90 42.28 -55.65
CA ASN A 377 50.70 42.38 -54.19
C ASN A 377 51.07 43.74 -53.56
N THR A 378 51.34 44.76 -54.37
CA THR A 378 51.49 46.15 -53.95
C THR A 378 50.21 46.93 -54.20
N GLU A 379 49.80 47.77 -53.24
CA GLU A 379 48.64 48.65 -53.39
C GLU A 379 48.92 49.70 -54.47
N ALA A 380 48.17 49.63 -55.58
CA ALA A 380 48.31 50.55 -56.70
C ALA A 380 47.33 51.73 -56.58
N LEU A 381 46.13 51.48 -56.06
CA LEU A 381 45.10 52.50 -55.85
C LEU A 381 44.12 52.04 -54.77
N ARG A 382 43.84 52.89 -53.78
CA ARG A 382 42.77 52.68 -52.78
C ARG A 382 41.70 53.74 -52.95
N LEU A 383 40.48 53.30 -53.22
CA LEU A 383 39.28 54.12 -53.16
C LEU A 383 38.67 53.94 -51.78
N ALA A 384 39.00 54.87 -50.89
CA ALA A 384 38.37 54.96 -49.57
C ALA A 384 36.88 55.30 -49.74
N ALA A 385 36.04 54.81 -48.83
CA ALA A 385 34.56 54.95 -48.85
C ALA A 385 33.97 56.36 -49.09
N ASN A 386 34.80 57.41 -49.10
CA ASN A 386 34.41 58.81 -49.05
C ASN A 386 34.78 59.60 -50.32
N LYS A 387 35.33 58.98 -51.38
CA LYS A 387 35.79 59.65 -52.61
C LYS A 387 35.10 59.12 -53.86
N ASN A 388 34.65 60.02 -54.75
CA ASN A 388 33.82 59.69 -55.91
C ASN A 388 34.51 60.01 -57.25
N ILE A 389 34.11 59.30 -58.32
CA ILE A 389 34.63 59.40 -59.69
C ILE A 389 33.48 59.82 -60.62
N GLY A 390 33.64 60.92 -61.38
CA GLY A 390 32.65 61.39 -62.35
C GLY A 390 33.05 61.14 -63.81
N VAL A 391 32.10 60.75 -64.66
CA VAL A 391 32.27 60.63 -66.12
C VAL A 391 31.16 61.42 -66.82
N GLY A 392 31.53 62.40 -67.64
CA GLY A 392 30.59 63.22 -68.41
C GLY A 392 30.01 62.47 -69.60
N VAL A 393 28.72 62.69 -69.87
CA VAL A 393 27.87 61.90 -70.79
C VAL A 393 28.21 61.95 -72.29
N ASN A 394 29.31 62.58 -72.72
CA ASN A 394 29.68 62.71 -74.15
C ASN A 394 31.20 62.68 -74.46
N GLU A 395 32.02 62.16 -73.56
CA GLU A 395 33.48 62.07 -73.75
C GLU A 395 33.94 60.60 -73.59
N PRO A 396 34.47 59.92 -74.64
CA PRO A 396 34.82 58.50 -74.58
C PRO A 396 36.13 58.20 -73.81
N THR A 397 36.75 59.22 -73.20
CA THR A 397 37.94 59.08 -72.33
C THR A 397 37.84 60.05 -71.16
N ALA A 398 37.47 59.56 -69.98
CA ALA A 398 37.51 60.35 -68.75
C ALA A 398 38.89 60.25 -68.07
N ARG A 399 39.50 61.40 -67.79
CA ARG A 399 40.62 61.55 -66.85
C ARG A 399 40.05 61.65 -65.44
N LEU A 400 40.62 60.90 -64.51
CA LEU A 400 40.17 60.83 -63.11
C LEU A 400 40.44 62.16 -62.38
N ASP A 401 39.40 62.91 -62.08
CA ASP A 401 39.45 64.02 -61.12
C ASP A 401 38.32 63.84 -60.10
N VAL A 402 38.66 63.87 -58.81
CA VAL A 402 37.89 63.21 -57.74
C VAL A 402 36.99 64.20 -57.00
N SER A 403 35.66 64.19 -57.24
CA SER A 403 34.64 64.71 -56.30
C SER A 403 33.18 64.37 -56.70
N GLY A 404 32.30 64.02 -55.74
CA GLY A 404 30.82 63.99 -55.90
C GLY A 404 30.06 62.64 -55.96
N THR A 405 29.13 62.45 -55.01
CA THR A 405 28.40 61.25 -54.46
C THR A 405 27.85 60.17 -55.43
N VAL A 406 27.92 58.89 -55.02
CA VAL A 406 27.42 57.71 -55.78
C VAL A 406 26.23 57.00 -55.12
N ARG A 407 25.30 56.50 -55.94
CA ARG A 407 24.31 55.45 -55.61
C ARG A 407 24.26 54.50 -56.82
N ILE A 408 24.63 53.23 -56.66
CA ILE A 408 24.57 52.21 -57.73
C ILE A 408 23.63 51.10 -57.25
N ARG A 409 22.65 50.74 -58.10
CA ARG A 409 21.65 49.68 -57.89
C ARG A 409 22.25 48.29 -58.14
N GLU A 410 21.51 47.25 -57.72
CA GLU A 410 21.94 45.85 -57.52
C GLU A 410 22.04 44.99 -58.81
N ASP A 411 21.98 45.58 -60.00
CA ASP A 411 21.55 44.88 -61.22
C ASP A 411 22.51 44.94 -62.44
N ILE A 412 23.82 45.18 -62.24
CA ILE A 412 24.80 45.27 -63.35
C ILE A 412 25.76 44.05 -63.40
N LEU A 413 25.84 43.39 -64.56
CA LEU A 413 26.78 42.30 -64.90
C LEU A 413 27.77 42.75 -66.01
N ILE A 414 29.02 42.25 -65.97
CA ILE A 414 30.11 42.62 -66.90
C ILE A 414 30.45 41.43 -67.81
N ASP A 415 30.37 41.60 -69.14
CA ASP A 415 30.39 40.47 -70.09
C ASP A 415 31.68 40.30 -70.93
N SER A 416 32.54 41.33 -71.15
CA SER A 416 33.88 41.09 -71.77
C SER A 416 34.86 42.27 -71.70
N LEU A 417 36.17 41.94 -71.80
CA LEU A 417 37.30 42.87 -71.87
C LEU A 417 38.04 42.69 -73.21
N ALA A 418 38.34 43.78 -73.92
CA ALA A 418 39.18 43.78 -75.13
C ALA A 418 40.26 44.87 -75.06
N PHE A 419 41.48 44.55 -75.53
CA PHE A 419 42.68 45.41 -75.41
C PHE A 419 43.27 45.82 -76.77
N THR A 420 43.77 47.05 -76.86
CA THR A 420 44.69 47.50 -77.92
C THR A 420 45.77 48.40 -77.30
N PRO A 421 47.07 48.09 -77.44
CA PRO A 421 48.14 48.88 -76.82
C PRO A 421 48.51 50.12 -77.65
N ASP A 422 48.90 51.22 -76.98
CA ASP A 422 49.60 52.35 -77.61
C ASP A 422 51.11 52.33 -77.31
N SER A 423 51.88 53.07 -78.10
CA SER A 423 53.34 53.05 -78.13
C SER A 423 54.04 53.67 -76.90
N ASN A 424 53.30 54.03 -75.84
CA ASN A 424 53.84 54.69 -74.64
C ASN A 424 53.73 53.85 -73.36
N ASN A 425 53.41 52.56 -73.43
CA ASN A 425 53.25 51.69 -72.25
C ASN A 425 52.21 52.21 -71.24
N THR A 426 51.19 52.92 -71.74
CA THR A 426 50.00 53.32 -70.96
C THR A 426 48.84 52.39 -71.29
N ALA A 427 48.35 51.63 -70.30
CA ALA A 427 47.12 50.86 -70.44
C ALA A 427 45.91 51.80 -70.30
N GLN A 428 45.13 51.96 -71.37
CA GLN A 428 43.80 52.57 -71.30
C GLN A 428 42.77 51.48 -71.03
N PHE A 429 41.98 51.63 -69.98
CA PHE A 429 40.85 50.74 -69.70
C PHE A 429 39.57 51.38 -70.23
N ARG A 430 38.82 50.63 -71.03
CA ARG A 430 37.48 51.01 -71.49
C ARG A 430 36.48 50.14 -70.74
N ILE A 431 35.70 50.76 -69.85
CA ILE A 431 34.57 50.08 -69.20
C ILE A 431 33.35 50.37 -70.07
N LEU A 432 32.87 49.39 -70.82
CA LEU A 432 31.54 49.46 -71.42
C LEU A 432 30.52 49.07 -70.36
N MET A 433 29.55 49.95 -70.14
CA MET A 433 28.41 49.73 -69.25
C MET A 433 27.18 49.63 -70.14
N THR A 434 26.46 48.52 -70.05
CA THR A 434 25.17 48.33 -70.72
C THR A 434 24.10 47.98 -69.70
N ASP A 435 22.86 48.40 -69.95
CA ASP A 435 21.72 48.06 -69.11
C ASP A 435 21.05 46.76 -69.61
N GLU A 436 20.02 46.31 -68.90
CA GLU A 436 19.25 45.10 -69.18
C GLU A 436 18.57 45.07 -70.58
N ASN A 437 18.68 46.13 -71.39
CA ASN A 437 18.16 46.19 -72.76
C ASN A 437 19.22 46.25 -73.88
N GLY A 438 20.52 46.18 -73.59
CA GLY A 438 21.56 46.04 -74.63
C GLY A 438 22.85 46.80 -74.38
#